data_AF-A0A949LG34-F1
#
_entry.id   AF-A0A949LG34-F1
#
_cell.length_a   1.000
_cell.length_b   1.000
_cell.length_c   1.000
_cell.angle_alpha   90.00
_cell.angle_beta   90.00
_cell.angle_gamma   90.00
#
_symmetry.space_group_name_H-M   'P 1'
#
loop_
_entity.id
_entity.type
_entity.pdbx_description
1 polymer ?
#
loop_
_entity_poly.entity_id
_entity_poly.type
_entity_poly.pdbx_seq_one_letter_code
_entity_poly.pdbx_strand_id
1 'polypeptide(L)'
;MLLKVLRAIYLWLSQVSKFKVVDPLEAQNDQVYETRNSFERALRDKLAKTQGEQAKTLARYITNYIFDFGEFDYDPSEPKGVKQVVNEELINVCTHQIIDPLKLCQVVVHRAVQLKRFGKEFESHLRDLWTLCLLPVGPFTPRGSGFPLPAHLTLLNRMRAIEVSDRQVEACLKVWQNPALTDALKAWSSAK
;
A
#
# COMPACT_ATOMS: atom_id res chain seq x y z
N MET A 1 -56.22 14.07 -4.12
CA MET A 1 -55.31 12.89 -4.05
C MET A 1 -53.96 13.14 -4.71
N LEU A 2 -53.91 13.68 -5.94
CA LEU A 2 -52.67 13.93 -6.70
C LEU A 2 -51.58 14.70 -5.95
N LEU A 3 -51.94 15.77 -5.23
CA LEU A 3 -50.99 16.60 -4.48
C LEU A 3 -50.28 15.85 -3.33
N LYS A 4 -50.95 14.87 -2.71
CA LYS A 4 -50.31 14.05 -1.66
C LYS A 4 -49.30 13.08 -2.25
N VAL A 5 -49.57 12.56 -3.45
CA VAL A 5 -48.67 11.66 -4.19
C VAL A 5 -47.43 12.41 -4.68
N LEU A 6 -47.60 13.60 -5.25
CA LEU A 6 -46.47 14.44 -5.69
C LEU A 6 -45.57 14.85 -4.52
N ARG A 7 -46.15 15.15 -3.36
CA ARG A 7 -45.38 15.51 -2.15
C ARG A 7 -44.61 14.31 -1.60
N ALA A 8 -45.17 13.11 -1.68
CA ALA A 8 -44.48 11.88 -1.30
C ALA A 8 -43.32 11.54 -2.25
N ILE A 9 -43.50 11.74 -3.55
CA ILE A 9 -42.44 11.55 -4.56
C ILE A 9 -41.31 12.57 -4.35
N TYR A 10 -41.64 13.84 -4.10
CA TYR A 10 -40.64 14.87 -3.79
C TYR A 10 -39.86 14.55 -2.52
N LEU A 11 -40.54 14.12 -1.45
CA LEU A 11 -39.90 13.72 -0.19
C LEU A 11 -38.98 12.51 -0.39
N TRP A 12 -39.41 11.52 -1.17
CA TRP A 12 -38.60 10.34 -1.52
C TRP A 12 -37.36 10.73 -2.34
N LEU A 13 -37.51 11.56 -3.38
CA LEU A 13 -36.39 12.07 -4.19
C LEU A 13 -35.44 12.94 -3.35
N SER A 14 -35.95 13.72 -2.39
CA SER A 14 -35.15 14.54 -1.47
C SER A 14 -34.46 13.73 -0.36
N GLN A 15 -34.89 12.49 -0.11
CA GLN A 15 -34.18 11.55 0.76
C GLN A 15 -33.03 10.87 0.03
N VAL A 16 -33.17 10.62 -1.27
CA VAL A 16 -32.09 10.08 -2.13
C VAL A 16 -30.95 11.09 -2.31
N SER A 17 -31.21 12.40 -2.24
CA SER A 17 -30.17 13.45 -2.34
C SER A 17 -29.30 13.63 -1.08
N LYS A 18 -29.46 12.78 -0.04
CA LYS A 18 -28.58 12.75 1.14
C LYS A 18 -27.43 11.76 1.03
N PHE A 19 -27.18 11.16 -0.13
CA PHE A 19 -25.85 10.62 -0.41
C PHE A 19 -24.91 11.81 -0.51
N LYS A 20 -24.14 12.08 0.56
CA LYS A 20 -22.95 12.93 0.44
C LYS A 20 -22.17 12.38 -0.74
N VAL A 21 -22.01 13.20 -1.78
CA VAL A 21 -21.01 12.94 -2.82
C VAL A 21 -19.69 12.95 -2.07
N VAL A 22 -19.22 11.77 -1.65
CA VAL A 22 -17.92 11.64 -1.00
C VAL A 22 -16.92 12.08 -2.04
N ASP A 23 -16.13 13.10 -1.71
CA ASP A 23 -15.05 13.54 -2.58
C ASP A 23 -14.16 12.31 -2.86
N PRO A 24 -13.94 11.93 -4.13
CA PRO A 24 -13.07 10.80 -4.46
C PRO A 24 -11.68 10.91 -3.82
N LEU A 25 -11.20 12.12 -3.55
CA LEU A 25 -9.96 12.35 -2.81
C LEU A 25 -10.08 11.99 -1.32
N GLU A 26 -11.16 12.39 -0.67
CA GLU A 26 -11.45 12.08 0.74
C GLU A 26 -11.55 10.57 0.96
N ALA A 27 -12.27 9.86 0.09
CA ALA A 27 -12.38 8.40 0.13
C ALA A 27 -11.02 7.69 0.00
N GLN A 28 -10.10 8.24 -0.81
CA GLN A 28 -8.75 7.68 -0.97
C GLN A 28 -7.86 8.00 0.23
N ASN A 29 -8.02 9.18 0.84
CA ASN A 29 -7.34 9.55 2.08
C ASN A 29 -7.73 8.61 3.23
N ASP A 30 -9.04 8.39 3.41
CA ASP A 30 -9.57 7.49 4.43
C ASP A 30 -9.07 6.07 4.19
N GLN A 31 -9.09 5.61 2.94
CA GLN A 31 -8.57 4.30 2.58
C GLN A 31 -7.08 4.12 2.92
N VAL A 32 -6.24 5.13 2.67
CA VAL A 32 -4.82 5.08 3.06
C VAL A 32 -4.69 4.99 4.58
N TYR A 33 -5.41 5.83 5.32
CA TYR A 33 -5.38 5.85 6.77
C TYR A 33 -5.82 4.51 7.38
N GLU A 34 -6.95 3.98 6.94
CA GLU A 34 -7.50 2.69 7.37
C GLU A 34 -6.57 1.53 7.04
N THR A 35 -6.01 1.52 5.83
CA THR A 35 -5.11 0.45 5.38
C THR A 35 -3.81 0.47 6.20
N ARG A 36 -3.23 1.65 6.42
CA ARG A 36 -2.01 1.83 7.22
C ARG A 36 -2.22 1.37 8.67
N ASN A 37 -3.31 1.79 9.31
CA ASN A 37 -3.59 1.42 10.70
C ASN A 37 -3.91 -0.07 10.85
N SER A 38 -4.65 -0.64 9.91
CA SER A 38 -4.94 -2.08 9.87
C SER A 38 -3.66 -2.89 9.68
N PHE A 39 -2.76 -2.42 8.79
CA PHE A 39 -1.45 -3.02 8.58
C PHE A 39 -0.59 -2.99 9.84
N GLU A 40 -0.44 -1.83 10.49
CA GLU A 40 0.37 -1.69 11.72
C GLU A 40 -0.13 -2.62 12.82
N ARG A 41 -1.45 -2.67 13.02
CA ARG A 41 -2.08 -3.54 14.02
C ARG A 41 -1.81 -5.02 13.72
N ALA A 42 -2.04 -5.46 12.49
CA ALA A 42 -1.83 -6.83 12.10
C ALA A 42 -0.35 -7.24 12.17
N LEU A 43 0.57 -6.34 11.78
CA LEU A 43 2.00 -6.56 11.91
C LEU A 43 2.42 -6.70 13.38
N ARG A 44 1.93 -5.80 14.24
CA ARG A 44 2.16 -5.89 15.69
C ARG A 44 1.70 -7.24 16.24
N ASP A 45 0.51 -7.70 15.86
CA ASP A 45 -0.04 -8.95 16.37
C ASP A 45 0.75 -10.18 15.87
N LYS A 46 1.37 -10.10 14.67
CA LYS A 46 2.33 -11.11 14.18
C LYS A 46 3.64 -11.07 14.96
N LEU A 47 4.21 -9.88 15.14
CA LEU A 47 5.48 -9.67 15.85
C LEU A 47 5.38 -9.95 17.34
N ALA A 48 4.20 -9.81 17.96
CA ALA A 48 4.01 -10.08 19.39
C ALA A 48 4.41 -11.50 19.80
N LYS A 49 4.34 -12.45 18.84
CA LYS A 49 4.71 -13.86 19.05
C LYS A 49 6.22 -14.08 19.14
N THR A 50 7.03 -13.22 18.53
CA THR A 50 8.48 -13.38 18.39
C THR A 50 9.26 -12.28 19.13
N GLN A 51 8.76 -11.05 19.13
CA GLN A 51 9.43 -9.85 19.63
C GLN A 51 8.85 -9.32 20.95
N GLY A 52 7.77 -9.92 21.47
CA GLY A 52 7.17 -9.58 22.76
C GLY A 52 6.84 -8.09 22.89
N GLU A 53 7.39 -7.43 23.91
CA GLU A 53 7.13 -6.01 24.20
C GLU A 53 7.60 -5.05 23.10
N GLN A 54 8.60 -5.43 22.30
CA GLN A 54 9.10 -4.60 21.20
C GLN A 54 8.18 -4.57 19.97
N ALA A 55 7.24 -5.51 19.87
CA ALA A 55 6.38 -5.68 18.69
C ALA A 55 5.63 -4.40 18.30
N LYS A 56 5.17 -3.61 19.27
CA LYS A 56 4.48 -2.33 19.02
C LYS A 56 5.41 -1.32 18.36
N THR A 57 6.61 -1.15 18.90
CA THR A 57 7.62 -0.22 18.39
C THR A 57 8.10 -0.62 17.00
N LEU A 58 8.39 -1.91 16.79
CA LEU A 58 8.82 -2.44 15.50
C LEU A 58 7.74 -2.29 14.43
N ALA A 59 6.49 -2.63 14.74
CA ALA A 59 5.38 -2.49 13.80
C ALA A 59 5.18 -1.04 13.35
N ARG A 60 5.31 -0.07 14.28
CA ARG A 60 5.26 1.35 13.97
C ARG A 60 6.37 1.76 13.00
N TYR A 61 7.64 1.43 13.30
CA TYR A 61 8.76 1.82 12.44
C TYR A 61 8.71 1.17 11.06
N ILE A 62 8.32 -0.10 10.97
CA ILE A 62 8.14 -0.79 9.69
C ILE A 62 6.99 -0.18 8.90
N THR A 63 5.87 0.15 9.54
CA THR A 63 4.74 0.81 8.89
C THR A 63 5.13 2.18 8.35
N ASN A 64 5.83 2.99 9.16
CA ASN A 64 6.34 4.29 8.72
C ASN A 64 7.32 4.14 7.54
N TYR A 65 8.23 3.16 7.59
CA TYR A 65 9.12 2.90 6.46
C TYR A 65 8.32 2.65 5.18
N ILE A 66 7.35 1.73 5.20
CA ILE A 66 6.60 1.31 4.02
C ILE A 66 5.69 2.44 3.49
N PHE A 67 4.91 3.07 4.36
CA PHE A 67 3.86 4.02 3.95
C PHE A 67 4.40 5.46 3.88
N ASP A 68 5.36 5.83 4.71
CA ASP A 68 5.83 7.20 4.89
C ASP A 68 7.27 7.39 4.33
N PHE A 69 7.65 6.59 3.33
CA PHE A 69 8.86 6.77 2.50
C PHE A 69 10.17 6.78 3.31
N GLY A 70 10.30 5.86 4.26
CA GLY A 70 11.52 5.70 5.03
C GLY A 70 11.74 6.74 6.13
N GLU A 71 10.69 7.49 6.51
CA GLU A 71 10.70 8.34 7.70
C GLU A 71 10.77 7.47 8.96
N PHE A 72 12.01 7.16 9.37
CA PHE A 72 12.29 6.60 10.67
C PHE A 72 12.55 7.73 11.66
N ASP A 73 11.49 8.26 12.26
CA ASP A 73 11.63 9.11 13.45
C ASP A 73 11.99 8.23 14.66
N TYR A 74 13.18 7.62 14.64
CA TYR A 74 13.69 6.85 15.76
C TYR A 74 13.79 7.77 16.97
N ASP A 75 12.98 7.49 17.99
CA ASP A 75 13.03 8.23 19.24
C ASP A 75 14.40 8.00 19.91
N PRO A 76 15.14 9.05 20.31
CA PRO A 76 16.44 8.91 20.99
C PRO A 76 16.41 8.05 22.26
N SER A 77 15.22 7.86 22.86
CA SER A 77 14.99 7.00 24.02
C SER A 77 14.86 5.50 23.67
N GLU A 78 14.82 5.14 22.39
CA GLU A 78 14.68 3.74 21.98
C GLU A 78 15.94 2.92 22.33
N PRO A 79 15.77 1.63 22.68
CA PRO A 79 16.89 0.76 22.96
C PRO A 79 17.92 0.71 21.82
N LYS A 80 19.20 0.67 22.19
CA LYS A 80 20.29 0.42 21.23
C LYS A 80 20.03 -0.92 20.53
N GLY A 81 19.92 -0.90 19.21
CA GLY A 81 19.69 -2.10 18.39
C GLY A 81 18.31 -2.17 17.72
N VAL A 82 17.33 -1.32 18.10
CA VAL A 82 15.99 -1.32 17.47
C VAL A 82 16.08 -1.17 15.94
N LYS A 83 16.97 -0.31 15.43
CA LYS A 83 17.18 -0.15 13.98
C LYS A 83 17.61 -1.44 13.29
N GLN A 84 18.47 -2.24 13.93
CA GLN A 84 18.91 -3.51 13.38
C GLN A 84 17.74 -4.50 13.31
N VAL A 85 16.98 -4.62 14.41
CA VAL A 85 15.81 -5.51 14.47
C VAL A 85 14.73 -5.09 13.47
N VAL A 86 14.51 -3.77 13.29
CA VAL A 86 13.60 -3.25 12.25
C VAL A 86 14.04 -3.72 10.86
N ASN A 87 15.33 -3.63 10.53
CA ASN A 87 15.83 -4.06 9.21
C ASN A 87 15.71 -5.58 9.02
N GLU A 88 15.96 -6.37 10.06
CA GLU A 88 15.81 -7.83 10.03
C GLU A 88 14.34 -8.21 9.82
N GLU A 89 13.42 -7.59 10.55
CA GLU A 89 11.98 -7.87 10.44
C GLU A 89 11.37 -7.33 9.15
N LEU A 90 11.90 -6.23 8.60
CA LEU A 90 11.43 -5.65 7.33
C LEU A 90 11.50 -6.66 6.17
N ILE A 91 12.55 -7.49 6.15
CA ILE A 91 12.74 -8.57 5.16
C ILE A 91 11.64 -9.63 5.29
N ASN A 92 11.12 -9.85 6.49
CA ASN A 92 10.12 -10.88 6.77
C ASN A 92 8.68 -10.41 6.59
N VAL A 93 8.42 -9.10 6.44
CA VAL A 93 7.07 -8.54 6.34
C VAL A 93 6.23 -9.20 5.24
N CYS A 94 6.83 -9.45 4.07
CA CYS A 94 6.14 -10.09 2.95
C CYS A 94 5.64 -11.51 3.29
N THR A 95 6.35 -12.22 4.17
CA THR A 95 5.99 -13.58 4.62
C THR A 95 4.79 -13.59 5.57
N HIS A 96 4.49 -12.47 6.23
CA HIS A 96 3.34 -12.37 7.12
C HIS A 96 2.01 -12.22 6.37
N GLN A 97 2.06 -11.86 5.08
CA GLN A 97 0.90 -11.74 4.18
C GLN A 97 -0.21 -10.84 4.76
N ILE A 98 0.21 -9.74 5.37
CA ILE A 98 -0.69 -8.80 6.07
C ILE A 98 -1.54 -8.01 5.08
N ILE A 99 -0.99 -7.71 3.91
CA ILE A 99 -1.65 -6.91 2.87
C ILE A 99 -1.36 -7.51 1.50
N ASP A 100 -2.37 -7.47 0.64
CA ASP A 100 -2.21 -7.82 -0.77
C ASP A 100 -1.25 -6.84 -1.48
N PRO A 101 -0.26 -7.30 -2.26
CA PRO A 101 0.71 -6.43 -2.91
C PRO A 101 0.11 -5.39 -3.86
N LEU A 102 -1.00 -5.70 -4.55
CA LEU A 102 -1.68 -4.72 -5.41
C LEU A 102 -2.37 -3.65 -4.57
N LYS A 103 -2.97 -4.05 -3.44
CA LYS A 103 -3.56 -3.10 -2.49
C LYS A 103 -2.51 -2.18 -1.90
N LEU A 104 -1.37 -2.73 -1.48
CA LEU A 104 -0.25 -1.95 -0.96
C LEU A 104 0.28 -0.95 -2.01
N CYS A 105 0.42 -1.39 -3.27
CA CYS A 105 0.80 -0.52 -4.37
C CYS A 105 -0.14 0.70 -4.52
N GLN A 106 -1.46 0.48 -4.49
CA GLN A 106 -2.44 1.56 -4.62
C GLN A 106 -2.29 2.60 -3.51
N VAL A 107 -2.25 2.14 -2.25
CA VAL A 107 -2.19 3.05 -1.09
C VAL A 107 -0.85 3.78 -0.99
N VAL A 108 0.27 3.13 -1.33
CA VAL A 108 1.61 3.77 -1.34
C VAL A 108 1.70 4.86 -2.41
N VAL A 109 1.17 4.62 -3.61
CA VAL A 109 1.13 5.64 -4.68
C VAL A 109 0.25 6.81 -4.26
N HIS A 110 -0.91 6.56 -3.65
CA HIS A 110 -1.76 7.64 -3.16
C HIS A 110 -1.09 8.43 -2.03
N ARG A 111 -0.43 7.72 -1.09
CA ARG A 111 0.33 8.32 0.00
C ARG A 111 1.49 9.17 -0.50
N ALA A 112 2.15 8.77 -1.58
CA ALA A 112 3.18 9.59 -2.24
C ALA A 112 2.61 10.95 -2.70
N VAL A 113 1.41 10.96 -3.27
CA VAL A 113 0.73 12.20 -3.69
C VAL A 113 0.41 13.07 -2.47
N GLN A 114 -0.13 12.49 -1.39
CA GLN A 114 -0.41 13.21 -0.14
C GLN A 114 0.84 13.88 0.44
N LEU A 115 1.94 13.13 0.49
CA LEU A 115 3.21 13.59 1.06
C LEU A 115 4.06 14.40 0.05
N LYS A 116 3.57 14.60 -1.18
CA LYS A 116 4.29 15.25 -2.27
C LYS A 116 5.64 14.61 -2.57
N ARG A 117 5.76 13.30 -2.37
CA ARG A 117 6.95 12.50 -2.69
C ARG A 117 6.90 12.10 -4.16
N PHE A 118 7.68 12.82 -4.97
CA PHE A 118 7.82 12.60 -6.41
C PHE A 118 9.29 12.38 -6.77
N GLY A 119 9.59 12.10 -8.03
CA GLY A 119 10.98 12.07 -8.48
C GLY A 119 11.77 10.89 -7.88
N LYS A 120 13.07 11.09 -7.67
CA LYS A 120 13.98 10.03 -7.26
C LYS A 120 13.60 9.38 -5.91
N GLU A 121 13.06 10.15 -4.98
CA GLU A 121 12.63 9.65 -3.67
C GLU A 121 11.56 8.56 -3.81
N PHE A 122 10.55 8.81 -4.66
CA PHE A 122 9.51 7.83 -4.95
C PHE A 122 10.05 6.56 -5.60
N GLU A 123 10.89 6.71 -6.64
CA GLU A 123 11.46 5.55 -7.36
C GLU A 123 12.39 4.72 -6.48
N SER A 124 13.23 5.37 -5.68
CA SER A 124 14.13 4.68 -4.75
C SER A 124 13.34 3.84 -3.76
N HIS A 125 12.30 4.43 -3.15
CA HIS A 125 11.47 3.73 -2.19
C HIS A 125 10.77 2.51 -2.81
N LEU A 126 10.21 2.65 -4.01
CA LEU A 126 9.57 1.52 -4.69
C LEU A 126 10.55 0.41 -5.09
N ARG A 127 11.81 0.73 -5.41
CA ARG A 127 12.86 -0.27 -5.65
C ARG A 127 13.18 -1.05 -4.39
N ASP A 128 13.22 -0.37 -3.25
CA ASP A 128 13.42 -1.02 -1.95
C ASP A 128 12.25 -1.95 -1.62
N LEU A 129 11.01 -1.46 -1.73
CA LEU A 129 9.81 -2.27 -1.47
C LEU A 129 9.65 -3.46 -2.44
N TRP A 130 10.07 -3.32 -3.69
CA TRP A 130 10.14 -4.44 -4.65
C TRP A 130 11.18 -5.48 -4.23
N THR A 131 12.36 -5.04 -3.79
CA THR A 131 13.42 -5.94 -3.30
C THR A 131 12.96 -6.74 -2.07
N LEU A 132 12.09 -6.14 -1.24
CA LEU A 132 11.45 -6.77 -0.10
C LEU A 132 10.22 -7.62 -0.48
N CYS A 133 9.90 -7.76 -1.76
CA CYS A 133 8.72 -8.47 -2.27
C CYS A 133 7.40 -7.95 -1.68
N LEU A 134 7.27 -6.63 -1.48
CA LEU A 134 6.07 -6.04 -0.85
C LEU A 134 5.03 -5.55 -1.86
N LEU A 135 5.47 -4.98 -2.99
CA LEU A 135 4.59 -4.46 -4.04
C LEU A 135 5.20 -4.69 -5.43
N PRO A 136 4.38 -4.75 -6.50
CA PRO A 136 4.88 -4.90 -7.86
C PRO A 136 5.40 -3.61 -8.47
N VAL A 137 6.45 -3.69 -9.28
CA VAL A 137 6.99 -2.57 -10.09
C VAL A 137 7.20 -2.99 -11.53
N GLY A 138 7.63 -2.06 -12.39
CA GLY A 138 8.01 -2.37 -13.76
C GLY A 138 6.82 -2.89 -14.59
N PRO A 139 7.01 -3.97 -15.37
CA PRO A 139 5.93 -4.60 -16.14
C PRO A 139 4.76 -5.13 -15.29
N PHE A 140 4.97 -5.35 -13.99
CA PHE A 140 3.97 -5.92 -13.08
C PHE A 140 3.09 -4.86 -12.41
N THR A 141 3.37 -3.56 -12.62
CA THR A 141 2.58 -2.47 -12.04
C THR A 141 1.12 -2.53 -12.50
N PRO A 142 0.14 -2.47 -11.57
CA PRO A 142 -1.27 -2.56 -11.92
C PRO A 142 -1.72 -1.49 -12.93
N ARG A 143 -2.77 -1.84 -13.68
CA ARG A 143 -3.42 -0.94 -14.64
C ARG A 143 -4.21 0.16 -13.89
N GLY A 144 -4.42 1.29 -14.55
CA GLY A 144 -4.80 2.57 -13.94
C GLY A 144 -6.14 2.66 -13.20
N SER A 145 -6.97 1.60 -13.16
CA SER A 145 -8.31 1.66 -12.57
C SER A 145 -8.33 1.93 -11.05
N GLY A 146 -7.25 1.62 -10.34
CA GLY A 146 -7.08 1.95 -8.91
C GLY A 146 -6.52 3.36 -8.65
N PHE A 147 -6.36 4.19 -9.69
CA PHE A 147 -5.56 5.42 -9.63
C PHE A 147 -6.32 6.59 -10.26
N PRO A 148 -7.28 7.20 -9.53
CA PRO A 148 -8.23 8.15 -10.12
C PRO A 148 -7.65 9.55 -10.40
N LEU A 149 -6.50 9.90 -9.82
CA LEU A 149 -5.91 11.24 -9.92
C LEU A 149 -4.88 11.33 -11.04
N PRO A 150 -4.82 12.45 -11.79
CA PRO A 150 -3.76 12.69 -12.78
C PRO A 150 -2.35 12.56 -12.21
N ALA A 151 -2.14 12.99 -10.96
CA ALA A 151 -0.85 12.85 -10.27
C ALA A 151 -0.42 11.38 -10.09
N HIS A 152 -1.38 10.45 -9.94
CA HIS A 152 -1.05 9.02 -9.90
C HIS A 152 -0.50 8.54 -11.24
N LEU A 153 -1.01 9.01 -12.38
CA LEU A 153 -0.56 8.56 -13.69
C LEU A 153 0.93 8.85 -13.92
N THR A 154 1.39 10.02 -13.48
CA THR A 154 2.82 10.37 -13.50
C THR A 154 3.65 9.40 -12.67
N LEU A 155 3.20 9.08 -11.45
CA LEU A 155 3.87 8.13 -10.57
C LEU A 155 3.87 6.70 -11.15
N LEU A 156 2.76 6.26 -11.73
CA LEU A 156 2.64 4.95 -12.36
C LEU A 156 3.60 4.78 -13.54
N ASN A 157 3.78 5.81 -14.36
CA ASN A 157 4.73 5.76 -15.48
C ASN A 157 6.16 5.57 -14.98
N ARG A 158 6.52 6.25 -13.89
CA ARG A 158 7.84 6.12 -13.27
C ARG A 158 8.03 4.75 -12.61
N MET A 159 7.00 4.25 -11.94
CA MET A 159 6.97 2.91 -11.36
C MET A 159 7.12 1.80 -12.42
N ARG A 160 6.50 1.97 -13.61
CA ARG A 160 6.65 1.05 -14.75
C ARG A 160 8.03 1.08 -15.39
N ALA A 161 8.75 2.19 -15.27
CA ALA A 161 10.12 2.33 -15.77
C ALA A 161 11.17 1.71 -14.85
N ILE A 162 10.78 1.21 -13.67
CA ILE A 162 11.68 0.50 -12.77
C ILE A 162 12.07 -0.84 -13.39
N GLU A 163 13.37 -0.99 -13.65
CA GLU A 163 13.95 -2.25 -14.12
C GLU A 163 13.77 -3.38 -13.10
N VAL A 164 13.44 -4.56 -13.61
CA VAL A 164 13.24 -5.78 -12.84
C VAL A 164 14.25 -6.84 -13.27
N SER A 165 14.83 -7.54 -12.31
CA SER A 165 15.74 -8.66 -12.57
C SER A 165 15.05 -10.01 -12.35
N ASP A 166 15.52 -11.05 -13.03
CA ASP A 166 14.97 -12.41 -12.90
C ASP A 166 15.07 -12.93 -11.47
N ARG A 167 16.18 -12.64 -10.79
CA ARG A 167 16.38 -13.00 -9.38
C ARG A 167 15.29 -12.40 -8.47
N GLN A 168 14.86 -11.17 -8.74
CA GLN A 168 13.79 -10.54 -7.96
C GLN A 168 12.42 -11.15 -8.30
N VAL A 169 12.17 -11.48 -9.56
CA VAL A 169 10.95 -12.17 -9.99
C VAL A 169 10.84 -13.54 -9.29
N GLU A 170 11.92 -14.32 -9.26
CA GLU A 170 11.97 -15.60 -8.55
C GLU A 170 11.74 -15.46 -7.05
N ALA A 171 12.27 -14.40 -6.42
CA ALA A 171 12.02 -14.12 -5.01
C ALA A 171 10.54 -13.83 -4.75
N CYS A 172 9.91 -13.01 -5.59
CA CYS A 172 8.49 -12.68 -5.48
C CYS A 172 7.59 -13.92 -5.68
N LEU A 173 7.92 -14.80 -6.63
CA LEU A 173 7.19 -16.05 -6.88
C LEU A 173 7.14 -16.99 -5.67
N LYS A 174 8.13 -16.93 -4.77
CA LYS A 174 8.18 -17.76 -3.56
C LYS A 174 7.25 -17.27 -2.45
N VAL A 175 6.88 -15.99 -2.47
CA VAL A 175 6.19 -15.35 -1.34
C VAL A 175 4.77 -14.91 -1.71
N TRP A 176 4.56 -14.44 -2.94
CA TRP A 176 3.27 -13.95 -3.37
C TRP A 176 2.28 -15.07 -3.64
N GLN A 177 1.07 -14.90 -3.14
CA GLN A 177 -0.06 -15.82 -3.34
C GLN A 177 -1.14 -15.26 -4.26
N ASN A 178 -1.04 -13.99 -4.67
CA ASN A 178 -2.03 -13.38 -5.55
C ASN A 178 -1.99 -14.03 -6.95
N PRO A 179 -3.09 -14.65 -7.43
CA PRO A 179 -3.08 -15.36 -8.71
C PRO A 179 -2.69 -14.47 -9.89
N ALA A 180 -3.24 -13.25 -9.97
CA ALA A 180 -2.97 -12.34 -11.08
C ALA A 180 -1.48 -11.94 -11.16
N LEU A 181 -0.84 -11.71 -10.00
CA LEU A 181 0.58 -11.41 -9.95
C LEU A 181 1.44 -12.65 -10.21
N THR A 182 1.11 -13.79 -9.61
CA THR A 182 1.88 -15.02 -9.78
C THR A 182 1.82 -15.54 -11.21
N ASP A 183 0.68 -15.43 -11.89
CA ASP A 183 0.56 -15.79 -13.30
C ASP A 183 1.38 -14.86 -14.20
N ALA A 184 1.38 -13.55 -13.93
CA ALA A 184 2.22 -12.60 -14.65
C ALA A 184 3.72 -12.87 -14.44
N LEU A 185 4.14 -13.20 -13.22
CA LEU A 185 5.52 -13.56 -12.92
C LEU A 185 5.93 -14.90 -13.58
N LYS A 186 5.04 -15.90 -13.60
CA LYS A 186 5.29 -17.17 -14.31
C LYS A 186 5.41 -16.97 -15.82
N ALA A 187 4.56 -16.11 -16.39
CA ALA A 187 4.63 -15.76 -17.80
C ALA A 187 5.96 -15.07 -18.14
N TRP A 188 6.44 -14.17 -17.27
CA TRP A 188 7.77 -13.56 -17.41
C TRP A 188 8.88 -14.61 -17.43
N SER A 189 8.88 -15.53 -16.44
CA SER A 189 9.90 -16.58 -16.35
C SER A 189 9.86 -17.57 -17.51
N SER A 190 8.71 -17.73 -18.19
CA SER A 190 8.53 -18.67 -19.30
C SER A 190 8.74 -18.05 -20.69
N ALA A 191 8.80 -16.72 -20.79
CA ALA A 191 8.98 -16.00 -22.04
C ALA A 191 10.47 -15.85 -22.44
N LYS A 192 11.37 -16.51 -21.71
CA LYS A 192 12.81 -16.59 -21.94
C LYS A 192 13.20 -18.01 -22.27
#